data_AF-A0A9D2RFB7-F1
#
_entry.id   AF-A0A9D2RFB7-F1
#
_cell.length_a   1.000
_cell.length_b   1.000
_cell.length_c   1.000
_cell.angle_alpha   90.00
_cell.angle_beta   90.00
_cell.angle_gamma   90.00
#
_symmetry.space_group_name_H-M   'P 1'
#
loop_
_entity.id
_entity.type
_entity.pdbx_description
1 polymer ?
#
loop_
_entity_poly.entity_id
_entity_poly.type
_entity_poly.pdbx_seq_one_letter_code
_entity_poly.pdbx_strand_id
1 'polypeptide(L)'
;MKKLAIYRFLYALRHNLPVLLLYLAGGYLLSSILFTFTIRTLFGDYVWQHNIELPDLSAQSERKARVQELLYTVMTDNYNLLLCEAMLVLLVVVWLIARRLPLALPKALYVCPAGPREKLRYLRIYLTVKAVFLALLLAALTLFWTGTLILPAPVLAVQVSLTVFTVIAFSLNPDPGNRKEALKKCPDRVTEKSSQTVVNVYWSGLLLLENTVFYACMYALPSFGWLTAACWIPALLINIWIAKKHLTPVLCTMLDYEKIYYPLPDDGSAGPQ
;
A
#
# COMPACT_ATOMS: atom_id res chain seq x y z
N MET A 1 18.89 19.41 -3.35
CA MET A 1 18.30 18.05 -3.43
C MET A 1 16.98 17.87 -2.69
N LYS A 2 16.89 18.09 -1.37
CA LYS A 2 15.63 17.90 -0.60
C LYS A 2 14.44 18.71 -1.15
N LYS A 3 14.62 20.03 -1.34
CA LYS A 3 13.58 20.92 -1.91
C LYS A 3 13.06 20.45 -3.27
N LEU A 4 13.97 19.99 -4.14
CA LEU A 4 13.61 19.49 -5.47
C LEU A 4 12.79 18.19 -5.41
N ALA A 5 13.14 17.28 -4.50
CA ALA A 5 12.40 16.03 -4.32
C ALA A 5 10.97 16.30 -3.85
N ILE A 6 10.82 17.19 -2.85
CA ILE A 6 9.51 17.59 -2.31
C ILE A 6 8.68 18.32 -3.38
N TYR A 7 9.27 19.28 -4.09
CA TYR A 7 8.57 20.00 -5.15
C TYR A 7 8.06 19.05 -6.24
N ARG A 8 8.92 18.12 -6.69
CA ARG A 8 8.53 17.13 -7.71
C ARG A 8 7.42 16.22 -7.20
N PHE A 9 7.49 15.79 -5.95
CA PHE A 9 6.45 14.99 -5.32
C PHE A 9 5.11 15.74 -5.28
N LEU A 10 5.10 16.99 -4.80
CA LEU A 10 3.90 17.83 -4.76
C LEU A 10 3.31 18.09 -6.16
N TYR A 11 4.17 18.29 -7.16
CA TYR A 11 3.73 18.43 -8.55
C TYR A 11 3.05 17.15 -9.05
N ALA A 12 3.65 15.98 -8.80
CA ALA A 12 3.06 14.68 -9.18
C ALA A 12 1.74 14.43 -8.45
N LEU A 13 1.65 14.81 -7.17
CA LEU A 13 0.44 14.72 -6.37
C LEU A 13 -0.68 15.61 -6.94
N ARG A 14 -0.38 16.88 -7.23
CA ARG A 14 -1.33 17.82 -7.82
C ARG A 14 -1.82 17.36 -9.20
N HIS A 15 -0.91 16.83 -10.02
CA HIS A 15 -1.26 16.35 -11.35
C HIS A 15 -2.19 15.13 -11.33
N ASN A 16 -1.96 14.20 -10.38
CA ASN A 16 -2.77 12.99 -10.25
C ASN A 16 -4.01 13.17 -9.35
N LEU A 17 -4.17 14.32 -8.70
CA LEU A 17 -5.23 14.61 -7.72
C LEU A 17 -6.63 14.09 -8.12
N PRO A 18 -7.17 14.33 -9.34
CA PRO A 18 -8.51 13.86 -9.69
C PRO A 18 -8.62 12.32 -9.69
N VAL A 19 -7.58 11.62 -10.15
CA VAL A 19 -7.52 10.16 -10.14
C VAL A 19 -7.38 9.63 -8.71
N LEU A 20 -6.63 10.33 -7.85
CA LEU A 20 -6.50 9.98 -6.44
C LEU A 20 -7.84 10.10 -5.72
N LEU A 21 -8.59 11.18 -5.96
CA LEU A 21 -9.94 11.37 -5.43
C LEU A 21 -10.90 10.27 -5.92
N LEU A 22 -10.80 9.87 -7.19
CA LEU A 22 -11.56 8.75 -7.74
C LEU A 22 -11.28 7.45 -6.98
N TYR A 23 -10.01 7.15 -6.67
CA TYR A 23 -9.66 5.96 -5.89
C TYR A 23 -10.16 6.00 -4.45
N LEU A 24 -10.13 7.18 -3.82
CA LEU A 24 -10.68 7.36 -2.48
C LEU A 24 -12.20 7.15 -2.49
N ALA A 25 -12.91 7.76 -3.44
CA ALA A 25 -14.35 7.60 -3.58
C ALA A 25 -14.74 6.15 -3.92
N GLY A 26 -14.03 5.52 -4.87
CA GLY A 26 -14.26 4.12 -5.23
C GLY A 26 -13.95 3.16 -4.08
N GLY A 27 -12.88 3.41 -3.33
CA GLY A 27 -12.56 2.66 -2.11
C GLY A 27 -13.62 2.80 -1.03
N TYR A 28 -14.15 4.01 -0.85
CA TYR A 28 -15.25 4.25 0.09
C TYR A 28 -16.52 3.49 -0.29
N LEU A 29 -16.92 3.57 -1.57
CA LEU A 29 -18.08 2.85 -2.09
C LEU A 29 -17.90 1.33 -1.94
N LEU A 30 -16.73 0.81 -2.31
CA LEU A 30 -16.43 -0.62 -2.18
C LEU A 30 -16.51 -1.07 -0.73
N SER A 31 -15.88 -0.33 0.19
CA SER A 31 -15.93 -0.63 1.62
C SER A 31 -17.35 -0.58 2.17
N SER A 32 -18.17 0.40 1.78
CA SER A 32 -19.57 0.51 2.22
C SER A 32 -20.45 -0.64 1.71
N ILE A 33 -20.26 -1.06 0.45
CA ILE A 33 -20.97 -2.21 -0.14
C ILE A 33 -20.61 -3.49 0.60
N LEU A 34 -19.31 -3.72 0.79
CA LEU A 34 -18.75 -4.87 1.50
C LEU A 34 -19.25 -4.93 2.95
N PHE A 35 -19.14 -3.82 3.68
CA PHE A 35 -19.66 -3.70 5.04
C PHE A 35 -21.16 -4.01 5.12
N THR A 36 -21.97 -3.44 4.22
CA THR A 36 -23.43 -3.66 4.20
C THR A 36 -23.76 -5.13 3.90
N PHE A 37 -23.03 -5.75 2.99
CA PHE A 37 -23.18 -7.16 2.65
C PHE A 37 -22.84 -8.05 3.86
N THR A 38 -21.68 -7.83 4.49
CA THR A 38 -21.21 -8.58 5.66
C THR A 38 -22.15 -8.44 6.85
N ILE A 39 -22.63 -7.23 7.15
CA ILE A 39 -23.61 -7.03 8.23
C ILE A 39 -24.93 -7.74 7.91
N ARG A 40 -25.40 -7.67 6.67
CA ARG A 40 -26.65 -8.34 6.27
C ARG A 40 -26.55 -9.85 6.42
N THR A 41 -25.44 -10.46 6.03
CA THR A 41 -25.24 -11.90 6.18
C THR A 41 -25.15 -12.29 7.65
N LEU A 42 -24.33 -11.60 8.44
CA LEU A 42 -24.17 -11.87 9.87
C LEU A 42 -25.49 -11.70 10.65
N PHE A 43 -26.27 -10.67 10.31
CA PHE A 43 -27.56 -10.44 10.93
C PHE A 43 -28.55 -11.56 10.60
N GLY A 44 -28.59 -12.01 9.33
CA GLY A 44 -29.41 -13.13 8.91
C GLY A 44 -29.07 -14.42 9.66
N ASP A 45 -27.78 -14.74 9.73
CA ASP A 45 -27.27 -15.91 10.46
C ASP A 45 -27.58 -15.83 11.96
N TYR A 46 -27.42 -14.65 12.57
CA TYR A 46 -27.70 -14.44 13.98
C TYR A 46 -29.18 -14.64 14.32
N VAL A 47 -30.09 -14.08 13.52
CA VAL A 47 -31.54 -14.23 13.68
C VAL A 47 -31.96 -15.69 13.51
N TRP A 48 -31.41 -16.37 12.50
CA TRP A 48 -31.67 -17.79 12.26
C TRP A 48 -31.18 -18.67 13.42
N GLN A 49 -29.95 -18.45 13.87
CA GLN A 49 -29.33 -19.27 14.93
C GLN A 49 -30.03 -19.11 16.28
N HIS A 50 -30.53 -17.91 16.59
CA HIS A 50 -31.19 -17.62 17.87
C HIS A 50 -32.72 -17.69 17.80
N ASN A 51 -33.28 -18.12 16.66
CA ASN A 51 -34.72 -18.25 16.40
C ASN A 51 -35.52 -17.00 16.83
N ILE A 52 -35.03 -15.81 16.45
CA ILE A 52 -35.56 -14.54 16.91
C ILE A 52 -36.80 -14.17 16.09
N GLU A 53 -37.96 -14.08 16.75
CA GLU A 53 -39.17 -13.54 16.15
C GLU A 53 -39.17 -12.00 16.22
N LEU A 54 -39.28 -11.38 15.04
CA LEU A 54 -39.39 -9.93 14.90
C LEU A 54 -40.85 -9.49 15.12
N PRO A 55 -41.12 -8.44 15.90
CA PRO A 55 -42.47 -7.93 16.15
C PRO A 55 -43.24 -7.67 14.86
N ASP A 56 -44.55 -7.77 14.88
CA ASP A 56 -45.38 -7.54 13.70
C ASP A 56 -45.27 -6.11 13.13
N LEU A 57 -45.64 -5.95 11.85
CA LEU A 57 -45.60 -4.67 11.14
C LEU A 57 -46.46 -3.58 11.79
N SER A 58 -47.46 -3.93 12.60
CA SER A 58 -48.31 -3.01 13.36
C SER A 58 -47.56 -2.27 14.48
N ALA A 59 -46.47 -2.85 15.00
CA ALA A 59 -45.60 -2.26 16.03
C ALA A 59 -44.30 -1.74 15.41
N GLN A 60 -44.40 -0.90 14.36
CA GLN A 60 -43.25 -0.49 13.54
C GLN A 60 -42.14 0.22 14.34
N SER A 61 -42.47 1.01 15.37
CA SER A 61 -41.50 1.67 16.24
C SER A 61 -40.73 0.67 17.10
N GLU A 62 -41.42 -0.30 17.69
CA GLU A 62 -40.84 -1.35 18.53
C GLU A 62 -40.00 -2.33 17.71
N ARG A 63 -40.46 -2.70 16.50
CA ARG A 63 -39.67 -3.47 15.53
C ARG A 63 -38.37 -2.74 15.18
N LYS A 64 -38.42 -1.44 14.88
CA LYS A 64 -37.22 -0.64 14.56
C LYS A 64 -36.22 -0.62 15.72
N ALA A 65 -36.70 -0.39 16.94
CA ALA A 65 -35.85 -0.39 18.13
C ALA A 65 -35.17 -1.75 18.35
N ARG A 66 -35.93 -2.85 18.25
CA ARG A 66 -35.39 -4.20 18.41
C ARG A 66 -34.39 -4.56 17.32
N VAL A 67 -34.65 -4.19 16.07
CA VAL A 67 -33.70 -4.39 14.96
C VAL A 67 -32.41 -3.60 15.20
N GLN A 68 -32.50 -2.34 15.66
CA GLN A 68 -31.32 -1.53 15.96
C GLN A 68 -30.46 -2.14 17.06
N GLU A 69 -31.07 -2.61 18.14
CA GLU A 69 -30.37 -3.30 19.24
C GLU A 69 -29.65 -4.56 18.73
N LEU A 70 -30.36 -5.42 17.99
CA LEU A 70 -29.79 -6.64 17.42
C LEU A 70 -28.64 -6.33 16.45
N LEU A 71 -28.80 -5.31 15.61
CA LEU A 71 -27.76 -4.90 14.67
C LEU A 71 -26.51 -4.40 15.41
N TYR A 72 -26.70 -3.65 16.49
CA TYR A 72 -25.61 -3.20 17.36
C TYR A 72 -24.87 -4.38 18.00
N THR A 73 -25.59 -5.36 18.53
CA THR A 73 -25.00 -6.58 19.08
C THR A 73 -24.19 -7.34 18.03
N VAL A 74 -24.76 -7.58 16.85
CA VAL A 74 -24.07 -8.27 15.74
C VAL A 74 -22.81 -7.52 15.32
N MET A 75 -22.86 -6.18 15.21
CA MET A 75 -21.69 -5.36 14.90
C MET A 75 -20.62 -5.45 15.98
N THR A 76 -21.01 -5.44 17.26
CA THR A 76 -20.08 -5.48 18.40
C THR A 76 -19.39 -6.83 18.49
N ASP A 77 -20.14 -7.93 18.35
CA ASP A 77 -19.62 -9.29 18.42
C ASP A 77 -18.66 -9.59 17.26
N ASN A 78 -18.86 -8.95 16.11
CA ASN A 78 -18.06 -9.15 14.90
C ASN A 78 -17.13 -7.98 14.56
N TYR A 79 -16.83 -7.09 15.53
CA TYR A 79 -16.05 -5.88 15.31
C TYR A 79 -14.69 -6.15 14.64
N ASN A 80 -13.98 -7.20 15.07
CA ASN A 80 -12.67 -7.54 14.51
C ASN A 80 -12.76 -7.93 13.03
N LEU A 81 -13.82 -8.63 12.61
CA LEU A 81 -14.03 -9.01 11.21
C LEU A 81 -14.23 -7.77 10.34
N LEU A 82 -15.10 -6.86 10.79
CA LEU A 82 -15.42 -5.61 10.10
C LEU A 82 -14.19 -4.70 9.99
N LEU A 83 -13.37 -4.67 11.04
CA LEU A 83 -12.10 -3.96 11.05
C LEU A 83 -11.11 -4.53 10.02
N CYS A 84 -11.00 -5.86 9.94
CA CYS A 84 -10.12 -6.54 8.98
C CYS A 84 -10.55 -6.25 7.53
N GLU A 85 -11.85 -6.32 7.24
CA GLU A 85 -12.42 -6.00 5.93
C GLU A 85 -12.10 -4.56 5.51
N ALA A 86 -12.33 -3.60 6.41
CA ALA A 86 -12.01 -2.20 6.16
C ALA A 86 -10.51 -2.00 5.87
N MET A 87 -9.63 -2.61 6.67
CA MET A 87 -8.18 -2.47 6.50
C MET A 87 -7.67 -3.05 5.17
N LEU A 88 -8.20 -4.19 4.72
CA LEU A 88 -7.85 -4.76 3.43
C LEU A 88 -8.22 -3.82 2.28
N VAL A 89 -9.43 -3.25 2.29
CA VAL A 89 -9.85 -2.27 1.28
C VAL A 89 -8.94 -1.04 1.31
N LEU A 90 -8.60 -0.52 2.50
CA LEU A 90 -7.70 0.62 2.66
C LEU A 90 -6.31 0.34 2.09
N LEU A 91 -5.75 -0.86 2.32
CA LEU A 91 -4.46 -1.26 1.75
C LEU A 91 -4.51 -1.29 0.22
N VAL A 92 -5.59 -1.78 -0.39
CA VAL A 92 -5.77 -1.74 -1.85
C VAL A 92 -5.85 -0.31 -2.38
N VAL A 93 -6.59 0.58 -1.71
CA VAL A 93 -6.67 1.99 -2.10
C VAL A 93 -5.30 2.66 -2.04
N VAL A 94 -4.56 2.46 -0.95
CA VAL A 94 -3.20 3.01 -0.78
C VAL A 94 -2.25 2.45 -1.84
N TRP A 95 -2.36 1.17 -2.19
CA TRP A 95 -1.61 0.55 -3.28
C TRP A 95 -1.90 1.21 -4.63
N LEU A 96 -3.17 1.41 -4.98
CA LEU A 96 -3.59 2.07 -6.23
C LEU A 96 -3.04 3.51 -6.31
N ILE A 97 -3.11 4.24 -5.21
CA ILE A 97 -2.54 5.59 -5.09
C ILE A 97 -1.02 5.57 -5.26
N ALA A 98 -0.33 4.63 -4.61
CA ALA A 98 1.12 4.48 -4.70
C ALA A 98 1.60 4.19 -6.13
N ARG A 99 0.81 3.43 -6.92
CA ARG A 99 1.10 3.15 -8.34
C ARG A 99 1.00 4.38 -9.23
N ARG A 100 0.14 5.35 -8.90
CA ARG A 100 0.00 6.61 -9.67
C ARG A 100 1.07 7.64 -9.35
N LEU A 101 1.84 7.43 -8.29
CA LEU A 101 2.96 8.27 -7.91
C LEU A 101 4.28 7.53 -8.15
N PRO A 102 4.63 7.19 -9.40
CA PRO A 102 5.83 6.39 -9.65
C PRO A 102 7.09 7.11 -9.17
N LEU A 103 8.09 6.30 -8.84
CA LEU A 103 9.43 6.82 -8.59
C LEU A 103 9.99 7.23 -9.96
N ALA A 104 10.42 8.48 -10.12
CA ALA A 104 10.99 8.96 -11.38
C ALA A 104 12.05 10.04 -11.11
N LEU A 105 13.12 10.03 -11.91
CA LEU A 105 14.10 11.12 -11.92
C LEU A 105 13.55 12.30 -12.72
N PRO A 106 13.69 13.54 -12.24
CA PRO A 106 13.32 14.71 -13.03
C PRO A 106 14.28 14.84 -14.21
N LYS A 107 13.73 15.24 -15.37
CA LYS A 107 14.53 15.41 -16.61
C LYS A 107 15.77 16.30 -16.42
N ALA A 108 15.66 17.32 -15.58
CA ALA A 108 16.78 18.21 -15.25
C ALA A 108 17.96 17.48 -14.59
N LEU A 109 17.73 16.40 -13.84
CA LEU A 109 18.80 15.60 -13.24
C LEU A 109 19.50 14.70 -14.26
N TYR A 110 18.87 14.37 -15.40
CA TYR A 110 19.54 13.60 -16.46
C TYR A 110 20.58 14.44 -17.21
N VAL A 111 20.36 15.75 -17.32
CA VAL A 111 21.27 16.68 -18.03
C VAL A 111 22.36 17.23 -17.10
N CYS A 112 22.13 17.20 -15.78
CA CYS A 112 23.06 17.73 -14.80
C CYS A 112 24.27 16.79 -14.60
N PRO A 113 25.52 17.31 -14.51
CA PRO A 113 26.72 16.51 -14.23
C PRO A 113 26.79 16.00 -12.78
N ALA A 114 25.65 15.94 -12.07
CA ALA A 114 25.57 15.39 -10.73
C ALA A 114 25.99 13.91 -10.74
N GLY A 115 26.93 13.56 -9.87
CA GLY A 115 27.42 12.18 -9.77
C GLY A 115 26.33 11.17 -9.39
N PRO A 116 26.52 9.88 -9.67
CA PRO A 116 25.52 8.83 -9.42
C PRO A 116 25.10 8.74 -7.95
N ARG A 117 26.02 9.06 -7.02
CA ARG A 117 25.74 9.11 -5.58
C ARG A 117 24.72 10.18 -5.21
N GLU A 118 24.74 11.33 -5.87
CA GLU A 118 23.82 12.44 -5.60
C GLU A 118 22.42 12.15 -6.15
N LYS A 119 22.35 11.58 -7.35
CA LYS A 119 21.09 11.11 -7.97
C LYS A 119 20.44 10.01 -7.13
N LEU A 120 21.23 9.07 -6.60
CA LEU A 120 20.73 8.05 -5.67
C LEU A 120 20.21 8.67 -4.36
N ARG A 121 20.91 9.68 -3.83
CA ARG A 121 20.47 10.44 -2.64
C ARG A 121 19.13 11.14 -2.89
N TYR A 122 18.93 11.73 -4.07
CA TYR A 122 17.64 12.30 -4.48
C TYR A 122 16.53 11.24 -4.48
N LEU A 123 16.76 10.10 -5.13
CA LEU A 123 15.78 9.01 -5.22
C LEU A 123 15.40 8.47 -3.84
N ARG A 124 16.38 8.31 -2.93
CA ARG A 124 16.12 7.91 -1.54
C ARG A 124 15.24 8.92 -0.81
N ILE A 125 15.52 10.22 -0.94
CA ILE A 125 14.70 11.27 -0.32
C ILE A 125 13.28 11.26 -0.89
N TYR A 126 13.12 11.16 -2.21
CA TYR A 126 11.81 11.09 -2.84
C TYR A 126 11.02 9.86 -2.37
N LEU A 127 11.67 8.69 -2.29
CA LEU A 127 11.08 7.47 -1.76
C LEU A 127 10.62 7.66 -0.31
N THR A 128 11.45 8.27 0.55
CA THR A 128 11.09 8.55 1.95
C THR A 128 9.89 9.49 2.04
N VAL A 129 9.86 10.58 1.26
CA VAL A 129 8.72 11.52 1.24
C VAL A 129 7.44 10.81 0.80
N LYS A 130 7.51 10.00 -0.26
CA LYS A 130 6.37 9.20 -0.75
C LYS A 130 5.89 8.21 0.32
N ALA A 131 6.81 7.49 0.96
CA ALA A 131 6.47 6.52 2.00
C ALA A 131 5.80 7.20 3.20
N VAL A 132 6.34 8.33 3.68
CA VAL A 132 5.74 9.10 4.78
C VAL A 132 4.35 9.60 4.40
N PHE A 133 4.16 10.12 3.18
CA PHE A 133 2.84 10.55 2.71
C PHE A 133 1.83 9.40 2.70
N LEU A 134 2.20 8.23 2.17
CA LEU A 134 1.30 7.07 2.10
C LEU A 134 0.98 6.52 3.50
N ALA A 135 1.95 6.53 4.42
CA ALA A 135 1.72 6.11 5.81
C ALA A 135 0.76 7.07 6.53
N LEU A 136 0.93 8.39 6.35
CA LEU A 136 0.01 9.39 6.91
C LEU A 136 -1.38 9.29 6.30
N LEU A 137 -1.47 9.03 4.98
CA LEU A 137 -2.74 8.82 4.31
C LEU A 137 -3.45 7.58 4.85
N LEU A 138 -2.73 6.46 4.99
CA LEU A 138 -3.29 5.24 5.57
C LEU A 138 -3.79 5.49 7.00
N ALA A 139 -2.98 6.16 7.85
CA ALA A 139 -3.38 6.49 9.21
C ALA A 139 -4.63 7.40 9.27
N ALA A 140 -4.70 8.41 8.40
CA ALA A 140 -5.86 9.29 8.31
C ALA A 140 -7.12 8.54 7.86
N LEU A 141 -6.98 7.64 6.87
CA LEU A 141 -8.06 6.79 6.39
C LEU A 141 -8.52 5.79 7.45
N THR A 142 -7.60 5.16 8.17
CA THR A 142 -7.95 4.28 9.30
C THR A 142 -8.73 5.07 10.34
N LEU A 143 -8.22 6.23 10.78
CA LEU A 143 -8.89 7.07 11.78
C LEU A 143 -10.30 7.49 11.31
N PHE A 144 -10.46 7.86 10.04
CA PHE A 144 -11.75 8.21 9.46
C PHE A 144 -12.74 7.05 9.49
N TRP A 145 -12.29 5.83 9.25
CA TRP A 145 -13.15 4.63 9.18
C TRP A 145 -13.45 4.01 10.55
N THR A 146 -12.47 3.92 11.43
CA THR A 146 -12.58 3.18 12.70
C THR A 146 -12.83 4.11 13.89
N GLY A 147 -12.68 5.42 13.71
CA GLY A 147 -12.76 6.42 14.78
C GLY A 147 -11.62 6.35 15.79
N THR A 148 -10.74 5.34 15.72
CA THR A 148 -9.66 5.11 16.69
C THR A 148 -8.41 4.56 16.02
N LEU A 149 -7.24 4.99 16.50
CA LEU A 149 -5.94 4.43 16.11
C LEU A 149 -5.37 3.49 17.18
N ILE A 150 -6.12 3.28 18.27
CA ILE A 150 -5.62 2.60 19.46
C ILE A 150 -5.86 1.10 19.31
N LEU A 151 -4.79 0.40 18.96
CA LEU A 151 -4.72 -1.06 19.04
C LEU A 151 -3.85 -1.47 20.22
N PRO A 152 -4.07 -2.67 20.79
CA PRO A 152 -3.16 -3.22 21.80
C PRO A 152 -1.71 -3.19 21.32
N ALA A 153 -0.76 -2.89 22.22
CA ALA A 153 0.66 -2.76 21.89
C ALA A 153 1.26 -3.90 21.03
N PRO A 154 1.02 -5.20 21.30
CA PRO A 154 1.56 -6.28 20.47
C PRO A 154 0.99 -6.29 19.03
N VAL A 155 -0.31 -6.00 18.89
CA VAL A 155 -1.00 -5.90 17.59
C VAL A 155 -0.44 -4.71 16.81
N LEU A 156 -0.33 -3.57 17.48
CA LEU A 156 0.19 -2.34 16.89
C LEU A 156 1.63 -2.52 16.38
N ALA A 157 2.49 -3.22 17.13
CA ALA A 157 3.88 -3.45 16.74
C ALA A 157 4.00 -4.23 15.42
N VAL A 158 3.24 -5.32 15.27
CA VAL A 158 3.23 -6.12 14.04
C VAL A 158 2.61 -5.33 12.90
N GLN A 159 1.47 -4.68 13.14
CA GLN A 159 0.78 -3.88 12.11
C GLN A 159 1.65 -2.74 11.58
N VAL A 160 2.29 -1.97 12.47
CA VAL A 160 3.18 -0.87 12.07
C VAL A 160 4.36 -1.42 11.25
N SER A 161 4.94 -2.55 11.67
CA SER A 161 6.05 -3.17 10.95
C SER A 161 5.65 -3.62 9.54
N LEU A 162 4.55 -4.35 9.40
CA LEU A 162 4.02 -4.77 8.10
C LEU A 162 3.63 -3.57 7.23
N THR A 163 3.02 -2.54 7.83
CA THR A 163 2.64 -1.31 7.14
C THR A 163 3.85 -0.61 6.56
N VAL A 164 4.95 -0.50 7.32
CA VAL A 164 6.19 0.13 6.84
C VAL A 164 6.74 -0.62 5.63
N PHE A 165 6.85 -1.95 5.68
CA PHE A 165 7.35 -2.72 4.53
C PHE A 165 6.41 -2.65 3.33
N THR A 166 5.11 -2.72 3.56
CA THR A 166 4.07 -2.58 2.52
C THR A 166 4.16 -1.24 1.82
N VAL A 167 4.24 -0.15 2.57
CA VAL A 167 4.38 1.20 2.04
C VAL A 167 5.69 1.36 1.27
N ILE A 168 6.80 0.79 1.74
CA ILE A 168 8.07 0.82 1.01
C ILE A 168 7.97 0.04 -0.31
N ALA A 169 7.47 -1.19 -0.29
CA ALA A 169 7.30 -2.03 -1.47
C ALA A 169 6.40 -1.35 -2.51
N PHE A 170 5.26 -0.81 -2.09
CA PHE A 170 4.35 -0.06 -2.97
C PHE A 170 4.96 1.26 -3.46
N SER A 171 5.87 1.84 -2.68
CA SER A 171 6.58 3.06 -3.08
C SER A 171 7.64 2.79 -4.14
N LEU A 172 8.25 1.62 -4.13
CA LEU A 172 9.21 1.13 -5.11
C LEU A 172 8.51 0.66 -6.39
N ASN A 173 7.87 1.59 -7.08
CA ASN A 173 7.31 1.34 -8.41
C ASN A 173 8.12 2.13 -9.44
N PRO A 174 9.06 1.47 -10.14
CA PRO A 174 9.89 2.15 -11.12
C PRO A 174 9.09 2.46 -12.38
N ASP A 175 9.02 3.74 -12.75
CA ASP A 175 8.51 4.13 -14.06
C ASP A 175 9.67 4.62 -14.93
N PRO A 176 9.99 3.89 -16.02
CA PRO A 176 10.98 4.36 -16.98
C PRO A 176 10.54 5.65 -17.68
N GLY A 177 9.27 6.07 -17.62
CA GLY A 177 8.72 7.21 -18.37
C GLY A 177 8.16 6.77 -19.72
N ASN A 178 8.70 7.26 -20.84
CA ASN A 178 8.25 6.86 -22.18
C ASN A 178 8.68 5.41 -22.51
N ARG A 179 7.93 4.45 -21.97
CA ARG A 179 8.19 3.01 -22.10
C ARG A 179 8.32 2.57 -23.57
N LYS A 180 7.61 3.22 -24.51
CA LYS A 180 7.69 2.90 -25.95
C LYS A 180 9.03 3.24 -26.57
N GLU A 181 9.66 4.36 -26.20
CA GLU A 181 11.01 4.71 -26.67
C GLU A 181 12.08 3.87 -25.99
N ALA A 182 11.91 3.57 -24.70
CA ALA A 182 12.81 2.69 -23.96
C ALA A 182 12.83 1.26 -24.53
N LEU A 183 11.65 0.69 -24.85
CA LEU A 183 11.53 -0.62 -25.51
C LEU A 183 12.14 -0.63 -26.92
N LYS A 184 12.00 0.46 -27.68
CA LYS A 184 12.59 0.56 -29.02
C LYS A 184 14.11 0.65 -28.99
N LYS A 185 14.69 1.39 -28.03
CA LYS A 185 16.15 1.57 -27.94
C LYS A 185 16.89 0.40 -27.31
N CYS A 186 16.27 -0.32 -26.35
CA CYS A 186 16.91 -1.47 -25.70
C CYS A 186 15.87 -2.56 -25.36
N PRO A 187 15.48 -3.42 -26.33
CA PRO A 187 14.48 -4.46 -26.12
C PRO A 187 14.87 -5.46 -25.02
N ASP A 188 16.15 -5.85 -24.94
CA ASP A 188 16.66 -6.85 -23.97
C ASP A 188 16.86 -6.30 -22.55
N ARG A 189 16.89 -4.97 -22.38
CA ARG A 189 17.04 -4.35 -21.04
C ARG A 189 15.71 -4.18 -20.31
N VAL A 190 14.58 -4.27 -21.02
CA VAL A 190 13.24 -4.10 -20.45
C VAL A 190 12.67 -5.45 -19.97
N THR A 191 13.28 -6.57 -20.35
CA THR A 191 12.72 -7.90 -20.10
C THR A 191 12.98 -8.46 -18.71
N GLU A 192 14.07 -8.15 -18.00
CA GLU A 192 14.17 -8.55 -16.59
C GLU A 192 15.34 -7.90 -15.87
N LYS A 193 15.06 -6.98 -14.93
CA LYS A 193 15.96 -6.79 -13.80
C LYS A 193 15.38 -7.57 -12.65
N SER A 194 15.93 -8.76 -12.40
CA SER A 194 15.50 -9.71 -11.38
C SER A 194 15.10 -9.05 -10.05
N SER A 195 15.81 -8.01 -9.61
CA SER A 195 15.50 -7.27 -8.39
C SER A 195 14.21 -6.44 -8.46
N GLN A 196 13.86 -5.87 -9.60
CA GLN A 196 12.60 -5.15 -9.79
C GLN A 196 11.41 -6.11 -9.79
N THR A 197 11.55 -7.27 -10.44
CA THR A 197 10.52 -8.33 -10.40
C THR A 197 10.36 -8.88 -8.99
N VAL A 198 11.46 -9.12 -8.27
CA VAL A 198 11.46 -9.53 -6.85
C VAL A 198 10.71 -8.53 -5.98
N VAL A 199 10.95 -7.23 -6.12
CA VAL A 199 10.28 -6.21 -5.30
C VAL A 199 8.81 -6.00 -5.68
N ASN A 200 8.52 -5.85 -6.98
CA ASN A 200 7.19 -5.44 -7.44
C ASN A 200 6.17 -6.59 -7.46
N VAL A 201 6.63 -7.83 -7.65
CA VAL A 201 5.75 -9.00 -7.78
C VAL A 201 5.84 -9.85 -6.53
N TYR A 202 7.02 -10.41 -6.26
CA TYR A 202 7.18 -11.41 -5.20
C TYR A 202 7.08 -10.80 -3.80
N TRP A 203 7.80 -9.72 -3.52
CA TRP A 203 7.79 -9.08 -2.21
C TRP A 203 6.47 -8.37 -1.92
N SER A 204 5.92 -7.68 -2.92
CA SER A 204 4.60 -7.07 -2.81
C SER A 204 3.50 -8.12 -2.58
N GLY A 205 3.58 -9.28 -3.25
CA GLY A 205 2.68 -10.41 -3.03
C GLY A 205 2.85 -11.05 -1.65
N LEU A 206 4.09 -11.25 -1.20
CA LEU A 206 4.39 -11.75 0.15
C LEU A 206 3.79 -10.82 1.22
N LEU A 207 3.98 -9.50 1.09
CA LEU A 207 3.45 -8.52 2.03
C LEU A 207 1.91 -8.49 2.05
N LEU A 208 1.26 -8.63 0.88
CA LEU A 208 -0.21 -8.76 0.83
C LEU A 208 -0.69 -10.03 1.55
N LEU A 209 0.01 -11.16 1.36
CA LEU A 209 -0.29 -12.40 2.07
C LEU A 209 -0.08 -12.25 3.58
N GLU A 210 1.03 -11.67 4.01
CA GLU A 210 1.34 -11.43 5.42
C GLU A 210 0.30 -10.52 6.09
N ASN A 211 -0.13 -9.44 5.44
CA ASN A 211 -1.22 -8.59 5.95
C ASN A 211 -2.53 -9.38 6.05
N THR A 212 -2.85 -10.20 5.04
CA THR A 212 -4.08 -11.02 5.04
C THR A 212 -4.07 -12.04 6.19
N VAL A 213 -2.95 -12.74 6.38
CA VAL A 213 -2.76 -13.68 7.49
C VAL A 213 -2.81 -12.96 8.83
N PHE A 214 -2.24 -11.76 8.93
CA PHE A 214 -2.26 -10.96 10.16
C PHE A 214 -3.70 -10.61 10.58
N TYR A 215 -4.50 -10.10 9.64
CA TYR A 215 -5.90 -9.78 9.89
C TYR A 215 -6.74 -11.05 10.16
N ALA A 216 -6.47 -12.16 9.48
CA ALA A 216 -7.10 -13.44 9.79
C ALA A 216 -6.76 -13.93 11.21
N CYS A 217 -5.51 -13.78 11.66
CA CYS A 217 -5.10 -14.09 13.03
C CYS A 217 -5.79 -13.19 14.06
N MET A 218 -5.95 -11.89 13.75
CA MET A 218 -6.68 -10.95 14.62
C MET A 218 -8.14 -11.34 14.81
N TYR A 219 -8.77 -11.89 13.78
CA TYR A 219 -10.12 -12.44 13.87
C TYR A 219 -10.15 -13.74 14.68
N ALA A 220 -9.23 -14.68 14.42
CA ALA A 220 -9.22 -16.01 15.03
C ALA A 220 -8.72 -16.06 16.48
N LEU A 221 -7.91 -15.08 16.91
CA LEU A 221 -7.26 -15.06 18.23
C LEU A 221 -7.68 -13.81 19.02
N PRO A 222 -8.74 -13.92 19.85
CA PRO A 222 -9.24 -12.81 20.68
C PRO A 222 -8.19 -12.25 21.66
N SER A 223 -7.22 -13.08 22.06
CA SER A 223 -6.12 -12.71 22.98
C SER A 223 -4.79 -12.60 22.25
N PHE A 224 -4.68 -11.70 21.28
CA PHE A 224 -3.41 -11.45 20.58
C PHE A 224 -2.36 -10.83 21.53
N GLY A 225 -1.42 -11.65 21.98
CA GLY A 225 -0.39 -11.26 22.96
C GLY A 225 1.00 -11.10 22.35
N TRP A 226 1.99 -10.82 23.22
CA TRP A 226 3.39 -10.69 22.82
C TRP A 226 4.01 -11.99 22.28
N LEU A 227 3.57 -13.15 22.78
CA LEU A 227 4.02 -14.45 22.26
C LEU A 227 3.57 -14.62 20.81
N THR A 228 2.30 -14.29 20.52
CA THR A 228 1.75 -14.32 19.17
C THR A 228 2.46 -13.32 18.26
N ALA A 229 2.77 -12.12 18.77
CA ALA A 229 3.57 -11.13 18.05
C ALA A 229 5.00 -11.64 17.76
N ALA A 230 5.62 -12.38 18.68
CA ALA A 230 6.96 -12.93 18.47
C ALA A 230 7.02 -13.97 17.34
N CYS A 231 5.93 -14.68 17.06
CA CYS A 231 5.83 -15.57 15.90
C CYS A 231 5.97 -14.84 14.55
N TRP A 232 5.80 -13.52 14.51
CA TRP A 232 6.01 -12.70 13.31
C TRP A 232 7.47 -12.34 13.05
N ILE A 233 8.38 -12.55 14.02
CA ILE A 233 9.80 -12.20 13.89
C ILE A 233 10.44 -12.79 12.62
N PRO A 234 10.25 -14.09 12.27
CA PRO A 234 10.83 -14.66 11.05
C PRO A 234 10.36 -13.95 9.77
N ALA A 235 9.06 -13.65 9.66
CA ALA A 235 8.48 -12.93 8.53
C ALA A 235 9.06 -11.50 8.43
N LEU A 236 9.15 -10.81 9.57
CA LEU A 236 9.76 -9.47 9.62
C LEU A 236 11.25 -9.49 9.25
N LEU A 237 12.01 -10.51 9.66
CA LEU A 237 13.42 -10.69 9.28
C LEU A 237 13.58 -10.91 7.77
N ILE A 238 12.70 -11.71 7.15
CA ILE A 238 12.67 -11.90 5.69
C ILE A 238 12.42 -10.56 5.01
N ASN A 239 11.45 -9.77 5.47
CA ASN A 239 11.17 -8.45 4.92
C ASN A 239 12.35 -7.48 5.04
N ILE A 240 13.04 -7.46 6.20
CA ILE A 240 14.27 -6.68 6.39
C ILE A 240 15.34 -7.11 5.39
N TRP A 241 15.52 -8.42 5.22
CA TRP A 241 16.51 -8.96 4.29
C TRP A 241 16.21 -8.56 2.84
N ILE A 242 14.96 -8.72 2.38
CA ILE A 242 14.55 -8.32 1.03
C ILE A 242 14.75 -6.82 0.83
N ALA A 243 14.29 -6.00 1.79
CA ALA A 243 14.45 -4.55 1.74
C ALA A 243 15.93 -4.16 1.63
N LYS A 244 16.80 -4.72 2.46
CA LYS A 244 18.24 -4.42 2.44
C LYS A 244 18.90 -4.85 1.13
N LYS A 245 18.55 -6.04 0.62
CA LYS A 245 19.15 -6.63 -0.57
C LYS A 245 18.72 -5.94 -1.87
N HIS A 246 17.43 -5.59 -2.00
CA HIS A 246 16.87 -5.15 -3.29
C HIS A 246 16.57 -3.65 -3.39
N LEU A 247 16.51 -2.90 -2.29
CA LEU A 247 16.22 -1.46 -2.34
C LEU A 247 17.25 -0.69 -3.18
N THR A 248 18.54 -0.83 -2.88
CA THR A 248 19.58 -0.11 -3.62
C THR A 248 19.67 -0.55 -5.09
N PRO A 249 19.64 -1.86 -5.42
CA PRO A 249 19.59 -2.31 -6.82
C PRO A 249 18.39 -1.77 -7.62
N VAL A 250 17.20 -1.70 -7.02
CA VAL A 250 16.02 -1.11 -7.68
C VAL A 250 16.20 0.39 -7.90
N LEU A 251 16.81 1.11 -6.96
CA LEU A 251 17.11 2.53 -7.15
C LEU A 251 18.23 2.77 -8.19
N CYS A 252 19.27 1.93 -8.23
CA CYS A 252 20.31 2.01 -9.26
C CYS A 252 19.75 1.71 -10.64
N THR A 253 18.75 0.83 -10.73
CA THR A 253 18.03 0.57 -11.98
C THR A 253 17.42 1.84 -12.57
N MET A 254 17.01 2.78 -11.73
CA MET A 254 16.48 4.07 -12.18
C MET A 254 17.53 5.00 -12.75
N LEU A 255 18.75 4.89 -12.24
CA LEU A 255 19.89 5.62 -12.80
C LEU A 255 20.23 5.09 -14.18
N ASP A 256 20.11 3.78 -14.44
CA ASP A 256 20.34 3.25 -15.79
C ASP A 256 19.35 3.77 -16.83
N TYR A 257 18.13 4.16 -16.44
CA TYR A 257 17.19 4.80 -17.38
C TYR A 257 17.70 6.17 -17.89
N GLU A 258 18.65 6.81 -17.20
CA GLU A 258 19.34 7.99 -17.72
C GLU A 258 19.97 7.73 -19.09
N LYS A 259 20.59 6.56 -19.28
CA LYS A 259 21.26 6.18 -20.53
C LYS A 259 20.30 6.10 -21.72
N ILE A 260 18.99 5.93 -21.46
CA ILE A 260 17.96 5.91 -22.51
C ILE A 260 17.62 7.33 -22.97
N TYR A 261 17.60 8.27 -22.04
CA TYR A 261 17.24 9.68 -22.28
C TYR A 261 18.42 10.55 -22.69
N TYR A 262 19.63 10.21 -22.25
CA TYR A 262 20.88 10.88 -22.59
C TYR A 262 21.95 9.81 -22.86
N PRO A 263 22.04 9.29 -24.10
CA PRO A 263 23.11 8.36 -24.45
C PRO A 263 24.44 9.11 -24.37
N LEU A 264 25.37 8.61 -23.54
CA LEU A 264 26.76 9.04 -23.61
C LEU A 264 27.29 8.61 -25.00
N PRO A 265 28.18 9.39 -25.63
CA PRO A 265 28.92 8.91 -26.79
C PRO A 265 29.58 7.59 -26.41
N ASP A 266 29.46 6.58 -27.26
CA ASP A 266 30.17 5.31 -27.01
C ASP A 266 31.66 5.62 -26.88
N ASP A 267 32.29 5.17 -25.78
CA ASP A 267 33.75 5.18 -25.58
C ASP A 267 34.43 4.16 -26.51
N GLY A 268 34.11 4.25 -27.81
CA GLY A 268 34.44 3.28 -28.85
C GLY A 268 34.42 3.84 -30.27
N SER A 269 34.13 5.13 -30.48
CA SER A 269 34.45 5.82 -31.74
C SER A 269 35.72 6.67 -31.61
N ALA A 270 36.73 6.15 -30.93
CA ALA A 270 38.12 6.38 -31.34
C ALA A 270 38.45 5.34 -32.42
N GLY A 271 37.90 5.53 -33.61
CA GLY A 271 38.43 4.90 -34.81
C GLY A 271 39.57 5.76 -35.35
N PRO A 272 40.78 5.22 -35.56
CA PRO A 272 41.85 5.97 -36.19
C PRO A 272 41.60 6.06 -37.70
N GLN A 273 41.59 7.27 -38.23
CA GLN A 273 42.22 7.71 -39.50
C GLN A 273 41.99 9.20 -39.72
#